data_AF-A0A2X1PFC1-F1
#
_entry.id   AF-A0A2X1PFC1-F1
#
_cell.length_a   1.000
_cell.length_b   1.000
_cell.length_c   1.000
_cell.angle_alpha   90.00
_cell.angle_beta   90.00
_cell.angle_gamma   90.00
#
_symmetry.space_group_name_H-M   'P 1'
#
loop_
_entity.id
_entity.type
_entity.pdbx_description
1 polymer ?
#
loop_
_entity_poly.entity_id
_entity_poly.type
_entity_poly.pdbx_seq_one_letter_code
_entity_poly.pdbx_strand_id
1 'polypeptide(L)'
;MWMTVFGNSAIYLIMNQGATDLANTVQQDVSLALFNFLEHFPFSSVLSFIAMAMVIVFFVTSADSGAMVVDTLASGGVANTPVWQRIFWASLMGIVAIALLLAGGLSALQTVTIASALPFSVILLISIYGLLKALRRDLTKRESLSMATIAPTAARNPIPWQRRLRNIAYLPKRSLVKRFMVDVIQPAMTLVQEELNKQGTISHISDAVDDRIRLEVDLGNELNFIYEVRLRGYISPTFALAAMDNDEQQTEQHRYYRAEVYLKEGGQNYDVMGWNQEQLINDILDQYEKHLHFLHLVR
;
A
#
# COMPACT_ATOMS: atom_id res chain seq x y z
N MET A 1 4.13 -1.71 -31.61
CA MET A 1 4.30 -0.61 -32.59
C MET A 1 5.71 -0.57 -33.16
N TRP A 2 6.77 -0.20 -32.44
CA TRP A 2 8.14 -0.14 -33.01
C TRP A 2 8.63 -1.44 -33.65
N MET A 3 8.65 -2.54 -32.89
CA MET A 3 9.07 -3.86 -33.41
C MET A 3 8.17 -4.36 -34.55
N THR A 4 6.89 -3.97 -34.51
CA THR A 4 5.93 -4.29 -35.58
C THR A 4 6.25 -3.54 -36.87
N VAL A 5 6.64 -2.27 -36.77
CA VAL A 5 6.96 -1.43 -37.94
C VAL A 5 8.35 -1.77 -38.47
N PHE A 6 9.40 -1.70 -37.68
CA PHE A 6 10.76 -1.92 -38.17
C PHE A 6 11.10 -3.41 -38.29
N GLY A 7 10.75 -4.22 -37.29
CA GLY A 7 11.07 -5.65 -37.25
C GLY A 7 10.31 -6.44 -38.30
N ASN A 8 8.97 -6.37 -38.32
CA ASN A 8 8.20 -7.13 -39.32
C ASN A 8 8.47 -6.63 -40.75
N SER A 9 8.69 -5.33 -40.97
CA SER A 9 9.06 -4.83 -42.30
C SER A 9 10.44 -5.33 -42.73
N ALA A 10 11.43 -5.38 -41.83
CA ALA A 10 12.74 -5.95 -42.15
C ALA A 10 12.63 -7.43 -42.52
N ILE A 11 11.87 -8.21 -41.75
CA ILE A 11 11.61 -9.63 -42.05
C ILE A 11 10.91 -9.79 -43.40
N TYR A 12 9.90 -8.96 -43.68
CA TYR A 12 9.18 -8.98 -44.96
C TYR A 12 10.08 -8.62 -46.14
N LEU A 13 10.97 -7.63 -46.00
CA LEU A 13 11.95 -7.29 -47.04
C LEU A 13 12.89 -8.46 -47.35
N ILE A 14 13.39 -9.14 -46.33
CA ILE A 14 14.29 -10.29 -46.48
C ILE A 14 13.57 -11.48 -47.11
N MET A 15 12.38 -11.85 -46.59
CA MET A 15 11.66 -13.05 -47.00
C MET A 15 10.92 -12.90 -48.33
N ASN A 16 10.31 -11.73 -48.59
CA ASN A 16 9.40 -11.54 -49.72
C ASN A 16 10.01 -10.68 -50.84
N GLN A 17 10.96 -9.79 -50.54
CA GLN A 17 11.57 -8.89 -51.53
C GLN A 17 13.04 -9.23 -51.85
N GLY A 18 13.60 -10.25 -51.20
CA GLY A 18 14.95 -10.74 -51.50
C GLY A 18 16.07 -9.81 -51.05
N ALA A 19 15.84 -8.96 -50.04
CA ALA A 19 16.84 -8.07 -49.43
C ALA A 19 17.89 -8.86 -48.62
N THR A 20 18.69 -9.66 -49.33
CA THR A 20 19.75 -10.51 -48.74
C THR A 20 20.94 -9.69 -48.25
N ASP A 21 21.14 -8.50 -48.79
CA ASP A 21 22.07 -7.48 -48.32
C ASP A 21 21.76 -7.06 -46.88
N LEU A 22 20.50 -6.79 -46.56
CA LEU A 22 20.07 -6.46 -45.20
C LEU A 22 20.36 -7.59 -44.21
N ALA A 23 20.10 -8.83 -44.60
CA ALA A 23 20.38 -10.01 -43.78
C ALA A 23 21.89 -10.19 -43.53
N ASN A 24 22.73 -9.86 -44.51
CA ASN A 24 24.19 -9.93 -44.39
C ASN A 24 24.73 -8.79 -43.52
N THR A 25 24.25 -7.56 -43.71
CA THR A 25 24.66 -6.40 -42.91
C THR A 25 24.31 -6.60 -41.43
N VAL A 26 23.12 -7.14 -41.11
CA VAL A 26 22.76 -7.44 -39.70
C VAL A 26 23.70 -8.45 -39.06
N GLN A 27 24.18 -9.45 -39.81
CA GLN A 27 25.11 -10.47 -39.30
C GLN A 27 26.53 -9.93 -39.13
N GLN A 28 26.96 -9.03 -40.01
CA GLN A 28 28.33 -8.48 -40.01
C GLN A 28 28.48 -7.29 -39.06
N ASP A 29 27.55 -6.33 -39.12
CA ASP A 29 27.55 -5.14 -38.27
C ASP A 29 26.13 -4.64 -38.00
N VAL A 30 25.62 -5.01 -36.82
CA VAL A 30 24.31 -4.59 -36.32
C VAL A 30 24.19 -3.06 -36.26
N SER A 31 25.30 -2.34 -36.13
CA SER A 31 25.31 -0.86 -36.04
C SER A 31 24.86 -0.20 -37.34
N LEU A 32 25.06 -0.86 -38.48
CA LEU A 32 24.67 -0.36 -39.81
C LEU A 32 23.28 -0.83 -40.26
N ALA A 33 22.72 -1.82 -39.57
CA ALA A 33 21.46 -2.47 -39.97
C ALA A 33 20.28 -1.50 -40.14
N LEU A 34 20.15 -0.50 -39.26
CA LEU A 34 19.07 0.48 -39.35
C LEU A 34 19.21 1.33 -40.63
N PHE A 35 20.43 1.77 -40.96
CA PHE A 35 20.65 2.63 -42.11
C PHE A 35 20.49 1.88 -43.42
N ASN A 36 20.98 0.64 -43.49
CA ASN A 36 20.76 -0.22 -44.65
C ASN A 36 19.27 -0.60 -44.80
N PHE A 37 18.54 -0.83 -43.69
CA PHE A 37 17.09 -1.01 -43.76
C PHE A 37 16.39 0.20 -44.40
N LEU A 38 16.79 1.43 -44.04
CA LEU A 38 16.22 2.66 -44.58
C LEU A 38 16.56 2.88 -46.07
N GLU A 39 17.62 2.26 -46.59
CA GLU A 39 17.97 2.32 -48.03
C GLU A 39 16.94 1.63 -48.92
N HIS A 40 16.16 0.68 -48.39
CA HIS A 40 15.07 0.04 -49.12
C HIS A 40 13.81 0.91 -49.26
N PHE A 41 13.77 2.10 -48.66
CA PHE A 41 12.62 3.00 -48.72
C PHE A 41 12.92 4.24 -49.57
N PRO A 42 11.89 4.84 -50.22
CA PRO A 42 12.07 6.11 -50.91
C PRO A 42 12.52 7.20 -49.92
N PHE A 43 13.34 8.14 -50.42
CA PHE A 43 13.94 9.20 -49.60
C PHE A 43 14.88 8.72 -48.48
N SER A 44 15.56 7.58 -48.69
CA SER A 44 16.49 6.98 -47.73
C SER A 44 17.49 7.96 -47.13
N SER A 45 18.08 8.87 -47.91
CA SER A 45 19.02 9.87 -47.40
C SER A 45 18.41 10.80 -46.34
N VAL A 46 17.16 11.23 -46.55
CA VAL A 46 16.43 12.10 -45.59
C VAL A 46 16.07 11.30 -44.34
N LEU A 47 15.58 10.07 -44.51
CA LEU A 47 15.26 9.17 -43.40
C LEU A 47 16.49 8.84 -42.55
N SER A 48 17.62 8.52 -43.17
CA SER A 48 18.89 8.26 -42.50
C SER A 48 19.42 9.49 -41.76
N PHE A 49 19.28 10.69 -42.34
CA PHE A 49 19.63 11.93 -41.64
C PHE A 49 18.76 12.16 -40.39
N ILE A 50 17.45 11.98 -40.51
CA ILE A 50 16.52 12.10 -39.38
C ILE A 50 16.85 11.04 -38.31
N ALA A 51 17.07 9.79 -38.72
CA ALA A 51 17.43 8.71 -37.80
C ALA A 51 18.72 9.02 -37.05
N MET A 52 19.75 9.52 -37.73
CA MET A 52 21.00 9.94 -37.10
C MET A 52 20.79 11.08 -36.10
N ALA A 53 20.00 12.10 -36.46
CA ALA A 53 19.66 13.20 -35.55
C ALA A 53 18.91 12.68 -34.31
N MET A 54 17.96 11.76 -34.48
CA MET A 54 17.23 11.15 -33.35
C MET A 54 18.15 10.32 -32.45
N VAL A 55 19.07 9.53 -33.01
CA VAL A 55 20.06 8.78 -32.23
C VAL A 55 20.91 9.72 -31.38
N ILE A 56 21.38 10.84 -31.94
CA ILE A 56 22.15 11.85 -31.20
C ILE A 56 21.32 12.46 -30.07
N VAL A 57 20.08 12.88 -30.34
CA VAL A 57 19.20 13.50 -29.33
C VAL A 57 18.91 12.51 -28.19
N PHE A 58 18.57 11.26 -28.51
CA PHE A 58 18.33 10.24 -27.51
C PHE A 58 19.58 9.94 -26.70
N PHE A 59 20.74 9.86 -27.34
CA PHE A 59 22.01 9.62 -26.66
C PHE A 59 22.34 10.75 -25.68
N VAL A 60 22.27 12.02 -26.12
CA VAL A 60 22.56 13.19 -25.28
C VAL A 60 21.58 13.28 -24.10
N THR A 61 20.28 13.13 -24.36
CA THR A 61 19.24 13.23 -23.32
C THR A 61 19.37 12.09 -22.29
N SER A 62 19.68 10.88 -22.75
CA SER A 62 19.87 9.72 -21.88
C SER A 62 21.15 9.84 -21.05
N ALA A 63 22.25 10.29 -21.66
CA ALA A 63 23.53 10.51 -20.97
C ALA A 63 23.39 11.59 -19.89
N ASP A 64 22.66 12.66 -20.18
CA ASP A 64 22.43 13.75 -19.23
C ASP A 64 21.62 13.28 -18.01
N SER A 65 20.53 12.55 -18.26
CA SER A 65 19.69 11.96 -17.21
C SER A 65 20.48 10.92 -16.38
N GLY A 66 21.31 10.11 -17.03
CA GLY A 66 22.17 9.13 -16.37
C GLY A 66 23.21 9.79 -15.46
N ALA A 67 23.86 10.85 -15.94
CA ALA A 67 24.84 11.60 -15.15
C ALA A 67 24.18 12.22 -13.90
N MET A 68 22.96 12.76 -14.04
CA MET A 68 22.20 13.30 -12.92
C MET A 68 21.90 12.24 -11.84
N VAL A 69 21.53 11.03 -12.24
CA VAL A 69 21.23 9.94 -11.29
C VAL A 69 22.49 9.51 -10.54
N VAL A 70 23.60 9.29 -11.25
CA VAL A 70 24.89 8.92 -10.63
C VAL A 70 25.35 10.01 -9.66
N ASP A 71 25.23 11.26 -10.07
CA ASP A 71 25.64 12.42 -9.28
C ASP A 71 24.83 12.58 -7.99
N THR A 72 23.50 12.37 -8.08
CA THR A 72 22.59 12.38 -6.93
C THR A 72 22.92 11.24 -5.95
N LEU A 73 23.20 10.04 -6.47
CA LEU A 73 23.59 8.89 -5.64
C LEU A 73 24.94 9.10 -4.95
N ALA A 74 25.93 9.64 -5.66
CA ALA A 74 27.25 9.95 -5.12
C ALA A 74 27.21 11.05 -4.05
N SER A 75 26.20 11.93 -4.10
CA SER A 75 26.02 13.05 -3.17
C SER A 75 25.09 12.72 -1.99
N GLY A 76 24.78 11.45 -1.76
CA GLY A 76 23.92 11.01 -0.65
C GLY A 76 22.43 11.31 -0.83
N GLY A 77 21.98 11.50 -2.07
CA GLY A 77 20.57 11.75 -2.40
C GLY A 77 20.18 13.23 -2.53
N VAL A 78 21.15 14.14 -2.53
CA VAL A 78 20.90 15.58 -2.72
C VAL A 78 20.54 15.85 -4.18
N ALA A 79 19.36 16.42 -4.43
CA ALA A 79 18.85 16.66 -5.77
C ALA A 79 19.57 17.80 -6.54
N ASN A 80 20.13 18.77 -5.80
CA ASN A 80 20.84 19.92 -6.38
C ASN A 80 22.34 19.81 -6.10
N THR A 81 23.04 19.18 -7.02
CA THR A 81 24.50 19.00 -7.01
C THR A 81 25.19 20.06 -7.87
N PRO A 82 26.47 20.38 -7.60
CA PRO A 82 27.24 21.33 -8.42
C PRO A 82 27.38 20.83 -9.87
N VAL A 83 27.20 21.74 -10.83
CA VAL A 83 27.26 21.42 -12.28
C VAL A 83 28.58 20.75 -12.69
N TRP A 84 29.70 21.13 -12.07
CA TRP A 84 31.01 20.52 -12.31
C TRP A 84 31.06 19.03 -11.97
N GLN A 85 30.34 18.59 -10.94
CA GLN A 85 30.28 17.19 -10.54
C GLN A 85 29.52 16.35 -11.56
N ARG A 86 28.40 16.89 -12.08
CA ARG A 86 27.66 16.28 -13.18
C ARG A 86 28.49 16.17 -14.46
N ILE A 87 29.24 17.22 -14.80
CA ILE A 87 30.16 17.19 -15.96
C ILE A 87 31.21 16.10 -15.77
N PHE A 88 31.80 15.98 -14.58
CA PHE A 88 32.75 14.92 -14.26
C PHE A 88 32.17 13.51 -14.50
N TRP A 89 30.97 13.22 -13.99
CA TRP A 89 30.32 11.92 -14.20
C TRP A 89 29.97 11.67 -15.66
N ALA A 90 29.44 12.67 -16.37
CA ALA A 90 29.13 12.56 -17.80
C ALA A 90 30.39 12.27 -18.64
N SER A 91 31.48 13.00 -18.39
CA SER A 91 32.75 12.79 -19.09
C SER A 91 33.36 11.43 -18.77
N LEU A 92 33.30 10.99 -17.51
CA LEU A 92 33.81 9.68 -17.09
C LEU A 92 33.07 8.54 -17.80
N MET A 93 31.74 8.58 -17.88
CA MET A 93 30.96 7.59 -18.63
C MET A 93 31.32 7.58 -20.11
N GLY A 94 31.53 8.75 -20.72
CA GLY A 94 31.97 8.88 -22.11
C GLY A 94 33.36 8.27 -22.34
N ILE A 95 34.33 8.52 -21.45
CA ILE A 95 35.68 7.95 -21.51
C ILE A 95 35.62 6.42 -21.41
N VAL A 96 34.83 5.89 -20.47
CA VAL A 96 34.66 4.43 -20.32
C VAL A 96 34.02 3.83 -21.57
N ALA A 97 33.01 4.48 -22.14
CA ALA A 97 32.38 4.02 -23.38
C ALA A 97 33.38 3.99 -24.55
N ILE A 98 34.19 5.04 -24.73
CA ILE A 98 35.25 5.10 -25.75
C ILE A 98 36.28 3.98 -25.53
N ALA A 99 36.74 3.80 -24.28
CA ALA A 99 37.71 2.76 -23.95
C ALA A 99 37.19 1.35 -24.25
N LEU A 100 35.92 1.06 -23.93
CA LEU A 100 35.30 -0.24 -24.22
C LEU A 100 35.11 -0.46 -25.73
N LEU A 101 34.71 0.58 -26.47
CA LEU A 101 34.59 0.51 -27.92
C LEU A 101 35.95 0.22 -28.58
N LEU A 102 37.03 0.84 -28.10
CA LEU A 102 38.39 0.57 -28.60
C LEU A 102 38.91 -0.81 -28.20
N ALA A 103 38.53 -1.33 -27.03
CA ALA A 103 39.02 -2.62 -26.53
C ALA A 103 38.40 -3.82 -27.26
N GLY A 104 37.11 -3.75 -27.61
CA GLY A 104 36.43 -4.88 -28.26
C GLY A 104 35.07 -4.56 -28.86
N GLY A 105 34.81 -3.27 -29.14
CA GLY A 105 33.60 -2.81 -29.82
C GLY A 105 32.30 -3.16 -29.09
N LEU A 106 31.26 -3.43 -29.88
CA LEU A 106 29.91 -3.74 -29.41
C LEU A 106 29.88 -4.97 -28.48
N SER A 107 30.63 -6.03 -28.82
CA SER A 107 30.68 -7.27 -28.04
C SER A 107 31.26 -7.06 -26.64
N ALA A 108 32.30 -6.22 -26.50
CA ALA A 108 32.85 -5.86 -25.21
C ALA A 108 31.85 -5.06 -24.38
N LEU A 109 31.16 -4.09 -24.99
CA LEU A 109 30.13 -3.29 -24.33
C LEU A 109 28.97 -4.15 -23.80
N GLN A 110 28.48 -5.09 -24.62
CA GLN A 110 27.43 -6.03 -24.22
C GLN A 110 27.88 -6.93 -23.06
N THR A 111 29.10 -7.46 -23.13
CA THR A 111 29.63 -8.35 -22.11
C THR A 111 29.76 -7.65 -20.76
N VAL A 112 30.32 -6.44 -20.71
CA VAL A 112 30.43 -5.64 -19.49
C VAL A 112 29.05 -5.28 -18.94
N THR A 113 28.10 -4.96 -19.82
CA THR A 113 26.72 -4.66 -19.43
C THR A 113 26.05 -5.88 -18.77
N ILE A 114 26.18 -7.08 -19.35
CA ILE A 114 25.63 -8.31 -18.77
C ILE A 114 26.31 -8.64 -17.44
N ALA A 115 27.64 -8.55 -17.39
CA ALA A 115 28.42 -8.85 -16.20
C ALA A 115 28.08 -7.91 -15.03
N SER A 116 27.82 -6.63 -15.29
CA SER A 116 27.41 -5.65 -14.28
C SER A 116 25.93 -5.73 -13.90
N ALA A 117 25.05 -6.11 -14.83
CA ALA A 117 23.62 -6.26 -14.57
C ALA A 117 23.31 -7.43 -13.64
N LEU A 118 24.07 -8.53 -13.71
CA LEU A 118 23.84 -9.72 -12.89
C LEU A 118 23.90 -9.44 -11.36
N PRO A 119 24.97 -8.87 -10.78
CA PRO A 119 24.99 -8.54 -9.35
C PRO A 119 23.93 -7.50 -8.98
N PHE A 120 23.66 -6.53 -9.87
CA PHE A 120 22.62 -5.53 -9.62
C PHE A 120 21.21 -6.15 -9.58
N SER A 121 20.95 -7.22 -10.34
CA SER A 121 19.68 -7.95 -10.30
C SER A 121 19.40 -8.54 -8.91
N VAL A 122 20.43 -9.02 -8.21
CA VAL A 122 20.30 -9.52 -6.82
C VAL A 122 19.90 -8.38 -5.88
N ILE A 123 20.51 -7.20 -6.03
CA ILE A 123 20.16 -6.00 -5.25
C ILE A 123 18.70 -5.58 -5.50
N LEU A 124 18.24 -5.65 -6.76
CA LEU A 124 16.85 -5.37 -7.11
C LEU A 124 15.88 -6.36 -6.45
N LEU A 125 16.20 -7.66 -6.41
CA LEU A 125 15.38 -8.66 -5.72
C LEU A 125 15.28 -8.38 -4.21
N ILE A 126 16.38 -8.01 -3.57
CA ILE A 126 16.39 -7.59 -2.16
C ILE A 126 15.52 -6.34 -1.96
N SER A 127 15.58 -5.39 -2.89
CA SER A 127 14.79 -4.15 -2.85
C SER A 127 13.30 -4.43 -2.98
N ILE A 128 12.89 -5.34 -3.86
CA ILE A 128 11.50 -5.80 -4.00
C ILE A 128 11.01 -6.43 -2.69
N TYR A 129 11.81 -7.31 -2.08
CA TYR A 129 11.47 -7.89 -0.78
C TYR A 129 11.31 -6.81 0.31
N GLY A 130 12.22 -5.84 0.36
CA GLY A 130 12.15 -4.69 1.26
C GLY A 130 10.88 -3.86 1.07
N LEU A 131 10.51 -3.59 -0.19
CA LEU A 131 9.29 -2.87 -0.55
C LEU A 131 8.04 -3.64 -0.11
N LEU A 132 7.96 -4.94 -0.37
CA LEU A 132 6.84 -5.78 0.07
C LEU A 132 6.72 -5.79 1.60
N LYS A 133 7.84 -5.86 2.32
CA LYS A 133 7.85 -5.78 3.79
C LYS A 133 7.40 -4.42 4.30
N ALA A 134 7.84 -3.34 3.66
CA ALA A 134 7.44 -1.97 4.00
C ALA A 134 5.94 -1.75 3.76
N LEU A 135 5.42 -2.24 2.62
CA LEU A 135 4.01 -2.14 2.28
C LEU A 135 3.12 -2.92 3.26
N ARG A 136 3.55 -4.13 3.66
CA ARG A 136 2.84 -4.90 4.71
C ARG A 136 2.77 -4.14 6.03
N ARG A 137 3.88 -3.49 6.43
CA ARG A 137 3.90 -2.64 7.64
C ARG A 137 2.97 -1.43 7.50
N ASP A 138 2.92 -0.80 6.32
CA ASP A 138 2.03 0.33 6.08
C ASP A 138 0.56 -0.10 6.12
N LEU A 139 0.22 -1.28 5.59
CA LEU A 139 -1.13 -1.85 5.72
C LEU A 139 -1.52 -2.09 7.18
N THR A 140 -0.66 -2.74 7.98
CA THR A 140 -0.93 -2.94 9.41
C THR A 140 -1.03 -1.61 10.17
N LYS A 141 -0.24 -0.58 9.78
CA LYS A 141 -0.32 0.77 10.36
C LYS A 141 -1.62 1.48 9.96
N ARG A 142 -2.09 1.31 8.73
CA ARG A 142 -3.39 1.85 8.28
C ARG A 142 -4.55 1.17 8.99
N GLU A 143 -4.50 -0.15 9.17
CA GLU A 143 -5.48 -0.89 9.98
C GLU A 143 -5.46 -0.43 11.45
N SER A 144 -4.29 -0.21 12.05
CA SER A 144 -4.23 0.27 13.43
C SER A 144 -4.73 1.71 13.58
N LEU A 145 -4.52 2.57 12.58
CA LEU A 145 -5.05 3.93 12.56
C LEU A 145 -6.55 3.98 12.27
N SER A 146 -7.08 3.11 11.41
CA SER A 146 -8.54 3.01 11.22
C SER A 146 -9.24 2.44 12.46
N MET A 147 -8.58 1.57 13.23
CA MET A 147 -9.11 1.07 14.51
C MET A 147 -8.98 2.08 15.66
N ALA A 148 -7.89 2.86 15.72
CA ALA A 148 -7.68 3.83 16.81
C ALA A 148 -8.47 5.13 16.67
N THR A 149 -8.97 5.45 15.46
CA THR A 149 -9.63 6.74 15.18
C THR A 149 -11.15 6.67 15.02
N ILE A 150 -11.78 5.52 15.27
CA ILE A 150 -13.24 5.44 15.45
C ILE A 150 -13.52 5.35 16.95
N ALA A 151 -13.07 6.35 17.72
CA ALA A 151 -14.03 6.87 18.69
C ALA A 151 -14.98 7.67 17.80
N PRO A 152 -16.22 7.21 17.56
CA PRO A 152 -17.19 8.03 16.87
C PRO A 152 -17.13 9.38 17.57
N THR A 153 -16.85 10.41 16.78
CA THR A 153 -17.16 11.76 17.18
C THR A 153 -18.61 11.69 17.61
N ALA A 154 -18.84 11.63 18.92
CA ALA A 154 -20.12 11.94 19.51
C ALA A 154 -20.33 13.42 19.22
N ALA A 155 -20.63 13.76 17.96
CA ALA A 155 -20.87 15.11 17.49
C ALA A 155 -22.07 15.72 18.22
N ARG A 156 -22.87 14.88 18.87
CA ARG A 156 -24.02 15.25 19.70
C ARG A 156 -23.75 15.19 21.22
N ASN A 157 -22.76 14.44 21.72
CA ASN A 157 -22.44 14.38 23.16
C ASN A 157 -20.97 13.98 23.47
N PRO A 158 -19.98 14.89 23.29
CA PRO A 158 -18.56 14.57 23.35
C PRO A 158 -18.11 14.17 24.76
N ILE A 159 -17.38 13.05 24.88
CA ILE A 159 -16.71 12.67 26.13
C ILE A 159 -15.61 13.71 26.44
N PRO A 160 -15.59 14.32 27.64
CA PRO A 160 -14.48 15.19 28.05
C PRO A 160 -13.14 14.46 27.90
N TRP A 161 -12.14 15.11 27.30
CA TRP A 161 -10.87 14.46 26.97
C TRP A 161 -10.15 13.89 28.21
N GLN A 162 -10.36 14.47 29.39
CA GLN A 162 -9.83 13.97 30.67
C GLN A 162 -10.41 12.59 31.01
N ARG A 163 -11.70 12.38 30.74
CA ARG A 163 -12.37 11.08 30.92
C ARG A 163 -11.91 10.08 29.87
N ARG A 164 -11.65 10.54 28.63
CA ARG A 164 -11.02 9.70 27.59
C ARG A 164 -9.62 9.26 28.00
N LEU A 165 -8.79 10.19 28.50
CA LEU A 165 -7.42 9.91 28.95
C LEU A 165 -7.42 8.93 30.14
N ARG A 166 -8.34 9.10 31.10
CA ARG A 166 -8.52 8.15 32.21
C ARG A 166 -8.90 6.76 31.71
N ASN A 167 -9.78 6.65 30.72
CA ASN A 167 -10.18 5.36 30.15
C ASN A 167 -9.04 4.70 29.36
N ILE A 168 -8.18 5.48 28.68
CA ILE A 168 -6.99 4.95 27.97
C ILE A 168 -5.98 4.34 28.95
N ALA A 169 -5.80 4.95 30.12
CA ALA A 169 -4.87 4.49 31.15
C ALA A 169 -5.43 3.37 32.03
N TYR A 170 -6.74 3.16 32.04
CA TYR A 170 -7.40 2.20 32.91
C TYR A 170 -7.50 0.83 32.23
N LEU A 171 -6.92 -0.20 32.87
CA LEU A 171 -6.94 -1.58 32.42
C LEU A 171 -7.98 -2.37 33.23
N PRO A 172 -9.24 -2.49 32.78
CA PRO A 172 -10.30 -3.07 33.58
C PRO A 172 -10.14 -4.59 33.71
N LYS A 173 -10.51 -5.12 34.90
CA LYS A 173 -10.63 -6.57 35.14
C LYS A 173 -11.88 -7.12 34.45
N ARG A 174 -11.89 -8.42 34.16
CA ARG A 174 -13.01 -9.13 33.49
C ARG A 174 -14.37 -8.84 34.13
N SER A 175 -14.44 -8.86 35.46
CA SER A 175 -15.68 -8.64 36.22
C SER A 175 -16.31 -7.27 35.94
N LEU A 176 -15.47 -6.24 35.79
CA LEU A 176 -15.96 -4.89 35.51
C LEU A 176 -16.52 -4.76 34.10
N VAL A 177 -15.86 -5.38 33.11
CA VAL A 177 -16.33 -5.41 31.73
C VAL A 177 -17.66 -6.17 31.63
N LYS A 178 -17.78 -7.32 32.30
CA LYS A 178 -19.05 -8.06 32.39
C LYS A 178 -20.18 -7.24 32.99
N ARG A 179 -19.91 -6.56 34.12
CA ARG A 179 -20.90 -5.67 34.74
C ARG A 179 -21.31 -4.55 33.78
N PHE A 180 -20.36 -3.95 33.07
CA PHE A 180 -20.66 -2.93 32.07
C PHE A 180 -21.54 -3.47 30.92
N MET A 181 -21.31 -4.70 30.48
CA MET A 181 -22.14 -5.37 29.47
C MET A 181 -23.61 -5.51 29.93
N VAL A 182 -23.82 -5.93 31.18
CA VAL A 182 -25.17 -6.12 31.73
C VAL A 182 -25.85 -4.79 32.09
N ASP A 183 -25.13 -3.86 32.73
CA ASP A 183 -25.73 -2.65 33.31
C ASP A 183 -25.89 -1.51 32.28
N VAL A 184 -25.10 -1.51 31.20
CA VAL A 184 -25.08 -0.39 30.23
C VAL A 184 -25.36 -0.86 28.82
N ILE A 185 -24.66 -1.91 28.34
CA ILE A 185 -24.75 -2.34 26.93
C ILE A 185 -26.09 -2.99 26.64
N GLN A 186 -26.51 -3.95 27.47
CA GLN A 186 -27.77 -4.65 27.29
C GLN A 186 -28.98 -3.70 27.33
N PRO A 187 -29.13 -2.80 28.33
CA PRO A 187 -30.22 -1.81 28.33
C PRO A 187 -30.17 -0.85 27.15
N ALA A 188 -28.99 -0.41 26.70
CA ALA A 188 -28.86 0.43 25.51
C ALA A 188 -29.41 -0.27 24.25
N MET A 189 -29.00 -1.52 24.03
CA MET A 189 -29.46 -2.31 22.88
C MET A 189 -30.96 -2.58 22.95
N THR A 190 -31.51 -2.88 24.14
CA THR A 190 -32.95 -3.10 24.31
C THR A 190 -33.76 -1.85 23.94
N LEU A 191 -33.32 -0.65 24.33
CA LEU A 191 -33.99 0.59 23.93
C LEU A 191 -33.99 0.78 22.41
N VAL A 192 -32.87 0.52 21.74
CA VAL A 192 -32.78 0.61 20.27
C VAL A 192 -33.69 -0.44 19.62
N GLN A 193 -33.68 -1.68 20.13
CA GLN A 193 -34.53 -2.77 19.65
C GLN A 193 -36.02 -2.42 19.76
N GLU A 194 -36.46 -1.89 20.90
CA GLU A 194 -37.85 -1.47 21.12
C GLU A 194 -38.29 -0.39 20.14
N GLU A 195 -37.45 0.63 19.90
CA GLU A 195 -37.75 1.69 18.94
C GLU A 195 -37.77 1.20 17.48
N LEU A 196 -36.85 0.32 17.09
CA LEU A 196 -36.85 -0.30 15.76
C LEU A 196 -38.10 -1.17 15.54
N ASN A 197 -38.49 -1.96 16.55
CA ASN A 197 -39.68 -2.79 16.48
C ASN A 197 -40.97 -1.94 16.38
N LYS A 198 -41.04 -0.78 17.06
CA LYS A 198 -42.16 0.18 16.91
C LYS A 198 -42.28 0.73 15.49
N GLN A 199 -41.16 0.89 14.79
CA GLN A 199 -41.11 1.36 13.41
C GLN A 199 -41.36 0.23 12.38
N GLY A 200 -41.61 -1.00 12.84
CA GLY A 200 -41.89 -2.15 11.98
C GLY A 200 -40.64 -2.87 11.46
N THR A 201 -39.45 -2.54 11.97
CA THR A 201 -38.21 -3.26 11.64
C THR A 201 -37.97 -4.35 12.68
N ILE A 202 -37.95 -5.61 12.23
CA ILE A 202 -37.75 -6.75 13.14
C ILE A 202 -36.30 -6.75 13.63
N SER A 203 -36.12 -6.76 14.95
CA SER A 203 -34.79 -6.81 15.55
C SER A 203 -34.72 -7.77 16.73
N HIS A 204 -33.59 -8.46 16.86
CA HIS A 204 -33.35 -9.51 17.83
C HIS A 204 -32.06 -9.23 18.62
N ILE A 205 -32.13 -9.38 19.93
CA ILE A 205 -30.95 -9.39 20.79
C ILE A 205 -30.66 -10.84 21.17
N SER A 206 -29.42 -11.27 20.94
CA SER A 206 -28.92 -12.57 21.35
C SER A 206 -27.80 -12.40 22.36
N ASP A 207 -27.98 -12.99 23.54
CA ASP A 207 -27.02 -13.05 24.64
C ASP A 207 -26.65 -14.52 24.94
N ALA A 208 -26.54 -15.34 23.89
CA ALA A 208 -26.42 -16.79 24.03
C ALA A 208 -25.08 -17.26 24.61
N VAL A 209 -24.10 -16.36 24.76
CA VAL A 209 -22.77 -16.68 25.30
C VAL A 209 -22.33 -15.55 26.22
N ASP A 210 -22.01 -15.90 27.46
CA ASP A 210 -21.63 -15.07 28.63
C ASP A 210 -20.52 -14.00 28.40
N ASP A 211 -19.93 -13.95 27.20
CA ASP A 211 -18.89 -12.97 26.82
C ASP A 211 -19.26 -12.16 25.57
N ARG A 212 -20.51 -12.22 25.06
CA ARG A 212 -20.96 -11.42 23.90
C ARG A 212 -22.45 -11.06 23.95
N ILE A 213 -22.76 -9.82 23.57
CA ILE A 213 -24.14 -9.36 23.33
C ILE A 213 -24.23 -8.90 21.89
N ARG A 214 -25.23 -9.42 21.16
CA ARG A 214 -25.42 -9.14 19.72
C ARG A 214 -26.82 -8.61 19.46
N LEU A 215 -26.90 -7.41 18.88
CA LEU A 215 -28.10 -6.83 18.29
C LEU A 215 -28.08 -7.11 16.77
N GLU A 216 -29.11 -7.77 16.28
CA GLU A 216 -29.32 -8.05 14.86
C GLU A 216 -30.61 -7.40 14.40
N VAL A 217 -30.54 -6.64 13.31
CA VAL A 217 -31.69 -6.00 12.67
C VAL A 217 -31.93 -6.69 11.34
N ASP A 218 -33.10 -7.31 11.22
CA ASP A 218 -33.51 -8.07 10.05
C ASP A 218 -34.02 -7.12 8.95
N LEU A 219 -33.35 -7.18 7.80
CA LEU A 219 -33.68 -6.36 6.62
C LEU A 219 -34.25 -7.24 5.48
N GLY A 220 -34.70 -8.46 5.79
CA GLY A 220 -35.37 -9.37 4.88
C GLY A 220 -34.43 -9.95 3.82
N ASN A 221 -34.58 -9.51 2.57
CA ASN A 221 -33.77 -9.98 1.44
C ASN A 221 -32.41 -9.26 1.32
N GLU A 222 -32.20 -8.19 2.08
CA GLU A 222 -30.94 -7.44 2.10
C GLU A 222 -30.02 -7.96 3.22
N LEU A 223 -28.76 -7.51 3.25
CA LEU A 223 -27.83 -7.90 4.31
C LEU A 223 -28.28 -7.34 5.67
N ASN A 224 -28.55 -8.23 6.63
CA ASN A 224 -28.86 -7.84 8.02
C ASN A 224 -27.73 -7.05 8.66
N PHE A 225 -28.11 -6.00 9.41
CA PHE A 225 -27.20 -5.23 10.25
C PHE A 225 -26.92 -5.97 11.55
N ILE A 226 -25.65 -6.06 11.92
CA ILE A 226 -25.20 -6.76 13.14
C ILE A 226 -24.26 -5.86 13.92
N TYR A 227 -24.67 -5.56 15.15
CA TYR A 227 -23.86 -4.88 16.14
C TYR A 227 -23.57 -5.84 17.29
N GLU A 228 -22.32 -6.30 17.42
CA GLU A 228 -21.92 -7.26 18.44
C GLU A 228 -20.85 -6.66 19.37
N VAL A 229 -21.05 -6.73 20.67
CA VAL A 229 -20.01 -6.37 21.66
C VAL A 229 -19.46 -7.65 22.28
N ARG A 230 -18.13 -7.81 22.25
CA ARG A 230 -17.43 -8.98 22.81
C ARG A 230 -16.47 -8.57 23.91
N LEU A 231 -16.44 -9.39 24.97
CA LEU A 231 -15.41 -9.33 25.98
C LEU A 231 -14.15 -10.04 25.47
N ARG A 232 -13.05 -9.29 25.32
CA ARG A 232 -11.74 -9.81 24.91
C ARG A 232 -10.68 -9.57 25.97
N GLY A 233 -9.85 -10.58 26.23
CA GLY A 233 -8.71 -10.48 27.15
C GLY A 233 -7.39 -10.35 26.38
N TYR A 234 -6.57 -9.38 26.78
CA TYR A 234 -5.27 -9.09 26.20
C TYR A 234 -4.17 -9.17 27.26
N ILE A 235 -2.95 -9.45 26.84
CA ILE A 235 -1.77 -9.41 27.71
C ILE A 235 -1.40 -7.93 27.91
N SER A 236 -1.18 -7.50 29.16
CA SER A 236 -0.79 -6.12 29.45
C SER A 236 0.48 -5.72 28.70
N PRO A 237 0.49 -4.55 28.04
CA PRO A 237 1.64 -4.09 27.29
C PRO A 237 2.78 -3.71 28.25
N THR A 238 4.03 -3.91 27.82
CA THR A 238 5.24 -3.79 28.64
C THR A 238 5.42 -2.41 29.30
N PHE A 239 4.85 -1.34 28.72
CA PHE A 239 4.92 0.02 29.29
C PHE A 239 4.02 0.24 30.52
N ALA A 240 2.98 -0.58 30.71
CA ALA A 240 2.09 -0.48 31.88
C ALA A 240 2.72 -1.06 33.15
N LEU A 241 3.74 -1.92 32.99
CA LEU A 241 4.49 -2.52 34.11
C LEU A 241 5.33 -1.48 34.87
N ALA A 242 5.83 -0.43 34.20
CA ALA A 242 6.67 0.59 34.82
C ALA A 242 5.92 1.48 35.84
N ALA A 243 4.58 1.49 35.81
CA ALA A 243 3.76 2.25 36.75
C ALA A 243 3.32 1.43 37.98
N MET A 244 3.61 0.13 38.02
CA MET A 244 3.13 -0.81 39.04
C MET A 244 4.30 -1.54 39.71
N ASP A 245 5.30 -0.80 40.20
CA ASP A 245 6.52 -1.35 40.81
C ASP A 245 6.38 -1.63 42.32
N ASN A 246 5.16 -1.77 42.85
CA ASN A 246 4.92 -1.79 44.30
C ASN A 246 4.22 -3.04 44.88
N ASP A 247 3.84 -4.04 44.10
CA ASP A 247 3.21 -5.25 44.67
C ASP A 247 3.84 -6.53 44.09
N GLU A 248 4.83 -7.08 44.82
CA GLU A 248 5.57 -8.32 44.51
C GLU A 248 4.76 -9.63 44.66
N GLN A 249 3.43 -9.58 44.77
CA GLN A 249 2.62 -10.78 45.00
C GLN A 249 1.36 -10.82 44.15
N GLN A 250 1.51 -11.12 42.85
CA GLN A 250 0.55 -11.93 42.07
C GLN A 250 1.05 -12.16 40.64
N THR A 251 1.73 -13.29 40.42
CA THR A 251 2.07 -13.81 39.09
C THR A 251 0.87 -14.52 38.45
N GLU A 252 -0.34 -13.94 38.55
CA GLU A 252 -1.40 -14.24 37.58
C GLU A 252 -1.23 -13.23 36.45
N GLN A 253 -0.76 -13.71 35.30
CA GLN A 253 -0.64 -12.96 34.04
C GLN A 253 -1.59 -11.76 33.99
N HIS A 254 -1.06 -10.54 34.11
CA HIS A 254 -1.83 -9.30 34.09
C HIS A 254 -2.58 -9.18 32.75
N ARG A 255 -3.77 -9.79 32.66
CA ARG A 255 -4.66 -9.71 31.52
C ARG A 255 -5.62 -8.55 31.77
N TYR A 256 -5.66 -7.62 30.85
CA TYR A 256 -6.71 -6.61 30.83
C TYR A 256 -7.79 -7.01 29.85
N TYR A 257 -9.02 -6.58 30.12
CA TYR A 257 -10.15 -6.92 29.28
C TYR A 257 -10.67 -5.67 28.57
N ARG A 258 -11.31 -5.84 27.42
CA ARG A 258 -11.95 -4.75 26.66
C ARG A 258 -13.34 -5.17 26.22
N ALA A 259 -14.25 -4.20 26.11
CA ALA A 259 -15.56 -4.37 25.50
C ALA A 259 -15.45 -3.88 24.05
N GLU A 260 -15.16 -4.80 23.14
CA GLU A 260 -14.89 -4.45 21.74
C GLU A 260 -16.12 -4.62 20.87
N VAL A 261 -16.37 -3.64 20.01
CA VAL A 261 -17.45 -3.69 19.02
C VAL A 261 -16.99 -4.40 17.75
N TYR A 262 -17.84 -5.29 17.26
CA TYR A 262 -17.69 -6.08 16.04
C TYR A 262 -18.90 -5.84 15.13
N LEU A 263 -18.62 -5.29 13.96
CA LEU A 263 -19.59 -5.06 12.88
C LEU A 263 -19.31 -6.04 11.74
N LYS A 264 -20.36 -6.42 10.99
CA LYS A 264 -20.24 -7.33 9.85
C LYS A 264 -19.61 -6.65 8.62
N GLU A 265 -19.87 -5.36 8.39
CA GLU A 265 -19.41 -4.61 7.21
C GLU A 265 -17.96 -4.08 7.31
N GLY A 266 -17.31 -4.19 8.48
CA GLY A 266 -15.98 -3.61 8.76
C GLY A 266 -16.03 -2.45 9.78
N GLY A 267 -14.87 -2.02 10.30
CA GLY A 267 -14.80 -1.08 11.45
C GLY A 267 -14.70 -1.75 12.83
N GLN A 268 -14.14 -2.95 12.87
CA GLN A 268 -14.03 -3.79 14.07
C GLN A 268 -12.96 -3.28 15.05
N ASN A 269 -13.13 -3.61 16.34
CA ASN A 269 -12.09 -3.58 17.40
C ASN A 269 -11.85 -2.24 18.12
N TYR A 270 -12.83 -1.35 18.23
CA TYR A 270 -12.74 -0.24 19.19
C TYR A 270 -13.40 -0.60 20.52
N ASP A 271 -12.84 -0.07 21.60
CA ASP A 271 -13.28 -0.33 22.97
C ASP A 271 -14.31 0.72 23.41
N VAL A 272 -15.51 0.27 23.77
CA VAL A 272 -16.61 1.13 24.26
C VAL A 272 -16.60 1.28 25.78
N MET A 273 -15.57 0.74 26.45
CA MET A 273 -15.49 0.78 27.91
C MET A 273 -15.56 2.21 28.46
N GLY A 274 -16.51 2.42 29.38
CA GLY A 274 -16.70 3.69 30.10
C GLY A 274 -17.59 4.71 29.38
N TRP A 275 -18.19 4.34 28.25
CA TRP A 275 -19.26 5.10 27.59
C TRP A 275 -20.54 5.04 28.43
N ASN A 276 -21.41 6.04 28.29
CA ASN A 276 -22.75 5.97 28.86
C ASN A 276 -23.75 5.34 27.88
N GLN A 277 -24.96 5.07 28.35
CA GLN A 277 -26.02 4.45 27.56
C GLN A 277 -26.36 5.28 26.30
N GLU A 278 -26.45 6.60 26.43
CA GLU A 278 -26.76 7.51 25.33
C GLU A 278 -25.69 7.51 24.23
N GLN A 279 -24.40 7.47 24.61
CA GLN A 279 -23.27 7.40 23.68
C GLN A 279 -23.28 6.10 22.90
N LEU A 280 -23.60 4.99 23.57
CA LEU A 280 -23.70 3.69 22.92
C LEU A 280 -24.90 3.63 21.96
N ILE A 281 -26.06 4.19 22.34
CA ILE A 281 -27.22 4.31 21.45
C ILE A 281 -26.88 5.11 20.21
N ASN A 282 -26.25 6.29 20.37
CA ASN A 282 -25.87 7.13 19.23
C ASN A 282 -24.89 6.40 18.30
N ASP A 283 -23.92 5.67 18.84
CA ASP A 283 -23.01 4.87 18.01
C ASP A 283 -23.73 3.75 17.26
N ILE A 284 -24.63 3.00 17.91
CA ILE A 284 -25.44 1.97 17.23
C ILE A 284 -26.22 2.59 16.05
N LEU A 285 -26.83 3.77 16.25
CA LEU A 285 -27.56 4.48 15.20
C LEU A 285 -26.65 4.98 14.07
N ASP A 286 -25.49 5.55 14.40
CA ASP A 286 -24.51 6.01 13.41
C ASP A 286 -23.99 4.85 12.54
N GLN A 287 -23.76 3.67 13.13
CA GLN A 287 -23.37 2.48 12.37
C GLN A 287 -24.53 1.93 11.53
N TYR A 288 -25.76 1.97 12.05
CA TYR A 288 -26.94 1.55 11.31
C TYR A 288 -27.20 2.46 10.09
N GLU A 289 -27.05 3.79 10.23
CA GLU A 289 -27.19 4.73 9.11
C GLU A 289 -26.13 4.48 8.02
N LYS A 290 -24.88 4.23 8.41
CA LYS A 290 -23.81 3.85 7.46
C LYS A 290 -24.13 2.56 6.74
N HIS A 291 -24.68 1.57 7.44
CA HIS A 291 -25.10 0.30 6.85
C HIS A 291 -26.19 0.49 5.80
N LEU A 292 -27.22 1.29 6.10
CA LEU A 292 -28.26 1.62 5.14
C LEU A 292 -27.69 2.35 3.91
N HIS A 293 -26.78 3.30 4.11
CA HIS A 293 -26.10 3.98 3.00
C HIS A 293 -25.26 3.01 2.15
N PHE A 294 -24.60 2.04 2.77
CA PHE A 294 -23.88 0.98 2.07
C PHE A 294 -24.81 0.14 1.20
N LEU A 295 -25.96 -0.30 1.74
CA LEU A 295 -26.97 -1.03 0.97
C LEU A 295 -27.48 -0.21 -0.23
N HIS A 296 -27.63 1.11 -0.07
CA HIS A 296 -28.01 2.01 -1.17
C HIS A 296 -26.96 2.11 -2.28
N LEU A 297 -25.66 2.02 -1.95
CA LEU A 297 -24.57 2.10 -2.93
C LEU A 297 -24.30 0.78 -3.67
N VAL A 298 -24.64 -0.35 -3.05
CA VAL A 298 -24.39 -1.70 -3.60
C VAL A 298 -25.54 -2.19 -4.49
N ARG A 299 -26.68 -1.50 -4.46
CA ARG A 299 -27.85 -1.76 -5.29
C ARG A 299 -27.72 -1.18 -6.70
#